data_AF-A0A9D6HWE1-F1
#
_entry.id   AF-A0A9D6HWE1-F1
#
_cell.length_a   1.000
_cell.length_b   1.000
_cell.length_c   1.000
_cell.angle_alpha   90.00
_cell.angle_beta   90.00
_cell.angle_gamma   90.00
#
_symmetry.space_group_name_H-M   'P 1'
#
loop_
_entity.id
_entity.type
_entity.pdbx_description
1 polymer ?
#
loop_
_entity_poly.entity_id
_entity_poly.type
_entity_poly.pdbx_seq_one_letter_code
_entity_poly.pdbx_strand_id
1 'polypeptide(L)'
;MNNPKSLIALAVMAFLLLFIVTPLTIHFMKKPSLSPGDRLETRTCRECGGGGKIRGDAYEGDPRLRPGGPCPACKGKGKVQVIIPGPKHPVAVKGVVFDKGAYPQEDAPGAQLMLERDPRKPVPGAIGQAKIAFISQGRKLLEVTSNATGRFKALVPPGTYKVTATAGGFQPYEEAFSVPPLTEPIWLEEARIVREPESMGEELTTFGLELRIRMNR
;
A
#
# COMPACT_ATOMS: atom_id res chain seq x y z
N MET A 1 -0.90 28.45 -51.81
CA MET A 1 -0.49 27.19 -52.48
C MET A 1 0.29 26.35 -51.48
N ASN A 2 -0.33 25.30 -50.94
CA ASN A 2 0.36 24.35 -50.06
C ASN A 2 1.28 23.48 -50.92
N ASN A 3 2.60 23.62 -50.74
CA ASN A 3 3.56 22.79 -51.44
C ASN A 3 3.53 21.37 -50.80
N PRO A 4 3.16 20.32 -51.56
CA PRO A 4 3.04 18.97 -51.02
C PRO A 4 4.35 18.46 -50.39
N LYS A 5 5.51 18.96 -50.83
CA LYS A 5 6.82 18.62 -50.25
C LYS A 5 6.98 19.13 -48.81
N SER A 6 6.38 20.28 -48.48
CA SER A 6 6.44 20.86 -47.12
C SER A 6 5.60 20.04 -46.12
N LEU A 7 4.44 19.56 -46.57
CA LEU A 7 3.54 18.71 -45.77
C LEU A 7 4.18 17.36 -45.43
N ILE A 8 4.88 16.75 -46.41
CA ILE A 8 5.60 15.49 -46.20
C ILE A 8 6.76 15.68 -45.21
N ALA A 9 7.54 16.76 -45.33
CA ALA A 9 8.65 17.04 -44.41
C ALA A 9 8.19 17.23 -42.96
N LEU A 10 7.08 17.95 -42.76
CA LEU A 10 6.46 18.14 -41.44
C LEU A 10 5.95 16.82 -40.84
N ALA A 11 5.32 15.97 -41.64
CA ALA A 11 4.83 14.67 -41.19
C ALA A 11 5.99 13.75 -40.76
N VAL A 12 7.10 13.71 -41.52
CA VAL A 12 8.29 12.92 -41.19
C VAL A 12 8.96 13.43 -39.91
N MET A 13 9.09 14.74 -39.74
CA MET A 13 9.61 15.36 -38.51
C MET A 13 8.74 15.04 -37.29
N ALA A 14 7.42 15.16 -37.41
CA ALA A 14 6.49 14.82 -36.33
C ALA A 14 6.57 13.34 -35.95
N PHE A 15 6.71 12.45 -36.94
CA PHE A 15 6.85 11.02 -36.72
C PHE A 15 8.18 10.67 -36.03
N LEU A 16 9.29 11.27 -36.47
CA LEU A 16 10.60 11.11 -35.83
C LEU A 16 10.60 11.61 -34.39
N LEU A 17 9.99 12.77 -34.13
CA LEU A 17 9.83 13.30 -32.77
C LEU A 17 9.00 12.35 -31.90
N LEU A 18 7.90 11.80 -32.41
CA LEU A 18 7.11 10.80 -31.69
C LEU A 18 7.94 9.56 -31.37
N PHE A 19 8.65 8.98 -32.35
CA PHE A 19 9.41 7.74 -32.17
C PHE A 19 10.66 7.88 -31.29
N ILE A 20 11.25 9.07 -31.19
CA ILE A 20 12.43 9.30 -30.34
C ILE A 20 12.02 9.76 -28.94
N VAL A 21 11.06 10.68 -28.84
CA VAL A 21 10.69 11.29 -27.55
C VAL A 21 9.84 10.33 -26.69
N THR A 22 8.93 9.55 -27.29
CA THR A 22 8.06 8.64 -26.51
C THR A 22 8.80 7.50 -25.79
N PRO A 23 9.73 6.73 -26.38
CA PRO A 23 10.42 5.69 -25.63
C PRO A 23 11.30 6.27 -24.53
N LEU A 24 11.88 7.45 -24.75
CA LEU A 24 12.70 8.14 -23.76
C LEU A 24 11.86 8.54 -22.55
N THR A 25 10.71 9.19 -22.77
CA THR A 25 9.78 9.57 -21.68
C THR A 25 9.22 8.33 -20.96
N ILE A 26 8.86 7.27 -21.69
CA ILE A 26 8.40 6.00 -21.10
C ILE A 26 9.50 5.35 -20.24
N HIS A 27 10.78 5.47 -20.64
CA HIS A 27 11.89 4.94 -19.84
C HIS A 27 12.07 5.72 -18.52
N PHE A 28 11.94 7.05 -18.56
CA PHE A 28 12.04 7.89 -17.37
C PHE A 28 10.85 7.72 -16.40
N MET A 29 9.66 7.36 -16.90
CA MET A 29 8.48 7.14 -16.05
C MET A 29 8.44 5.81 -15.29
N LYS A 30 9.42 4.90 -15.49
CA LYS A 30 9.43 3.58 -14.84
C LYS A 30 10.18 3.52 -13.51
N LYS A 31 10.74 4.63 -13.02
CA LYS A 31 11.39 4.63 -11.70
C LYS A 31 10.32 4.59 -10.61
N PRO A 32 10.43 3.68 -9.62
CA PRO A 32 9.50 3.64 -8.50
C PRO A 32 9.54 4.98 -7.76
N SER A 33 8.37 5.43 -7.28
CA SER A 33 8.29 6.58 -6.38
C SER A 33 8.92 6.19 -5.05
N LEU A 34 10.01 6.87 -4.69
CA LEU A 34 10.74 6.66 -3.44
C LEU A 34 10.38 7.77 -2.47
N SER A 35 10.12 7.41 -1.22
CA SER A 35 9.96 8.37 -0.14
C SER A 35 11.33 8.93 0.29
N PRO A 36 11.39 10.11 0.92
CA PRO A 36 12.64 10.64 1.45
C PRO A 36 13.36 9.66 2.39
N GLY A 37 14.59 9.29 2.03
CA GLY A 37 15.41 8.34 2.78
C GLY A 37 15.29 6.88 2.32
N ASP A 38 14.34 6.56 1.43
CA ASP A 38 14.29 5.24 0.79
C ASP A 38 15.49 5.05 -0.13
N ARG A 39 15.97 3.81 -0.24
CA ARG A 39 17.01 3.44 -1.20
C ARG A 39 16.61 2.20 -1.99
N LEU A 40 17.05 2.15 -3.24
CA LEU A 40 16.90 0.96 -4.08
C LEU A 40 18.12 0.07 -3.91
N GLU A 41 17.89 -1.18 -3.55
CA GLU A 41 18.90 -2.24 -3.58
C GLU A 41 18.54 -3.28 -4.62
N THR A 42 19.54 -3.86 -5.27
CA THR A 42 19.32 -5.03 -6.13
C THR A 42 19.64 -6.28 -5.31
N ARG A 43 18.66 -7.17 -5.16
CA ARG A 43 18.81 -8.43 -4.43
C ARG A 43 18.58 -9.63 -5.33
N THR A 44 19.11 -10.76 -4.90
CA THR A 44 18.82 -12.07 -5.49
C THR A 44 17.32 -12.34 -5.34
N CYS A 45 16.66 -12.70 -6.45
CA CYS A 45 15.25 -13.06 -6.45
C CYS A 45 15.03 -14.28 -5.54
N ARG A 46 14.11 -14.17 -4.58
CA ARG A 46 13.84 -15.22 -3.59
C ARG A 46 13.22 -16.47 -4.22
N GLU A 47 12.29 -16.29 -5.16
CA GLU A 47 11.60 -17.41 -5.82
C GLU A 47 12.54 -18.34 -6.58
N CYS A 48 13.44 -17.77 -7.40
CA CYS A 48 14.38 -18.58 -8.19
C CYS A 48 15.75 -18.77 -7.52
N GLY A 49 15.98 -18.15 -6.37
CA GLY A 49 17.28 -18.09 -5.70
C GLY A 49 18.42 -17.57 -6.60
N GLY A 50 18.12 -16.67 -7.53
CA GLY A 50 19.11 -16.10 -8.45
C GLY A 50 19.22 -16.76 -9.82
N GLY A 51 18.62 -17.94 -10.01
CA GLY A 51 18.74 -18.69 -11.26
C GLY A 51 17.99 -18.08 -12.45
N GLY A 52 17.10 -17.12 -12.21
CA GLY A 52 16.25 -16.51 -13.24
C GLY A 52 15.21 -17.47 -13.83
N LYS A 53 15.17 -18.73 -13.41
CA LYS A 53 14.28 -19.76 -13.91
C LYS A 53 13.40 -20.31 -12.80
N ILE A 54 12.22 -20.78 -13.18
CA ILE A 54 11.31 -21.46 -12.26
C ILE A 54 11.96 -22.76 -11.82
N ARG A 55 12.05 -22.98 -10.51
CA ARG A 55 12.58 -24.22 -9.95
C ARG A 55 11.54 -25.33 -10.15
N GLY A 56 11.99 -26.54 -10.48
CA GLY A 56 11.12 -27.66 -10.84
C GLY A 56 10.21 -28.14 -9.71
N ASP A 57 10.51 -27.77 -8.47
CA ASP A 57 9.78 -28.07 -7.24
C ASP A 57 8.71 -27.02 -6.88
N ALA A 58 8.77 -25.82 -7.44
CA ALA A 58 7.87 -24.70 -7.10
C ALA A 58 6.47 -24.80 -7.77
N TYR A 59 6.03 -26.00 -8.11
CA TYR A 59 5.14 -26.22 -9.24
C TYR A 59 3.91 -27.10 -8.95
N GLU A 60 3.19 -26.83 -7.86
CA GLU A 60 1.84 -27.34 -7.67
C GLU A 60 0.85 -26.16 -7.73
N GLY A 61 0.26 -25.88 -8.90
CA GLY A 61 -0.95 -25.04 -8.92
C GLY A 61 -1.24 -24.19 -10.17
N ASP A 62 -0.25 -23.80 -10.99
CA ASP A 62 -0.51 -22.97 -12.18
C ASP A 62 -0.11 -23.74 -13.46
N PRO A 63 -1.03 -24.05 -14.40
CA PRO A 63 -0.66 -24.72 -15.65
C PRO A 63 0.06 -23.81 -16.68
N ARG A 64 0.17 -22.49 -16.44
CA ARG A 64 0.74 -21.53 -17.41
C ARG A 64 2.24 -21.34 -17.30
N LEU A 65 2.80 -21.53 -16.12
CA LEU A 65 4.24 -21.48 -15.96
C LEU A 65 4.82 -22.83 -16.51
N ARG A 66 6.11 -22.91 -16.81
CA ARG A 66 6.72 -24.19 -17.26
C ARG A 66 8.02 -24.38 -16.50
N PRO A 67 8.34 -25.59 -16.00
CA PRO A 67 9.63 -25.86 -15.40
C PRO A 67 10.78 -25.41 -16.32
N GLY A 68 11.74 -24.66 -15.77
CA GLY A 68 12.84 -24.08 -16.54
C GLY A 68 12.50 -22.84 -17.38
N GLY A 69 11.23 -22.42 -17.42
CA GLY A 69 10.81 -21.13 -17.96
C GLY A 69 11.32 -19.94 -17.13
N PRO A 70 11.24 -18.70 -17.65
CA PRO A 70 11.67 -17.52 -16.92
C PRO A 70 10.86 -17.37 -15.63
N CYS A 71 11.54 -17.11 -14.52
CA CYS A 71 10.89 -16.86 -13.24
C CYS A 71 9.99 -15.62 -13.34
N PRO A 72 8.70 -15.72 -12.96
CA PRO A 72 7.76 -14.62 -13.09
C PRO A 72 8.17 -13.42 -12.23
N ALA A 73 8.54 -13.61 -10.95
CA ALA A 73 8.91 -12.48 -10.07
C ALA A 73 10.07 -11.62 -10.58
N CYS A 74 11.07 -12.23 -11.24
CA CYS A 74 12.25 -11.52 -11.75
C CYS A 74 12.31 -11.39 -13.28
N LYS A 75 11.29 -11.87 -14.00
CA LYS A 75 11.24 -11.92 -15.47
C LYS A 75 12.51 -12.49 -16.11
N GLY A 76 13.06 -13.56 -15.54
CA GLY A 76 14.28 -14.18 -16.08
C GLY A 76 15.61 -13.63 -15.56
N LYS A 77 15.63 -12.50 -14.84
CA LYS A 77 16.88 -11.79 -14.52
C LYS A 77 17.66 -12.35 -13.34
N GLY A 78 17.04 -13.20 -12.51
CA GLY A 78 17.61 -13.71 -11.26
C GLY A 78 17.79 -12.66 -10.15
N LYS A 79 17.63 -11.38 -10.47
CA LYS A 79 17.73 -10.25 -9.55
C LYS A 79 16.48 -9.38 -9.64
N VAL A 80 16.14 -8.79 -8.50
CA VAL A 80 14.98 -7.91 -8.33
C VAL A 80 15.43 -6.65 -7.61
N GLN A 81 14.77 -5.53 -7.91
CA GLN A 81 14.98 -4.31 -7.14
C GLN A 81 14.09 -4.38 -5.90
N VAL A 82 14.60 -3.91 -4.77
CA VAL A 82 13.87 -3.80 -3.51
C VAL A 82 14.02 -2.38 -3.00
N ILE A 83 12.95 -1.82 -2.44
CA ILE A 83 13.03 -0.60 -1.66
C ILE A 83 13.43 -1.00 -0.25
N ILE A 84 14.52 -0.43 0.24
CA ILE A 84 14.82 -0.42 1.66
C ILE A 84 14.20 0.86 2.21
N PRO A 85 13.16 0.75 3.05
CA PRO A 85 12.46 1.91 3.57
C PRO A 85 13.41 2.79 4.39
N GLY A 86 13.31 4.10 4.17
CA GLY A 86 13.97 5.09 5.01
C GLY A 86 13.26 5.27 6.35
N PRO A 87 13.89 5.98 7.31
CA PRO A 87 13.29 6.26 8.62
C PRO A 87 12.01 7.10 8.57
N LYS A 88 11.70 7.72 7.42
CA LYS A 88 10.49 8.52 7.18
C LYS A 88 9.54 7.86 6.18
N HIS A 89 9.76 6.60 5.81
CA HIS A 89 8.89 5.90 4.88
C HIS A 89 7.46 5.82 5.44
N PRO A 90 6.44 6.30 4.72
CA PRO A 90 5.06 6.26 5.21
C PRO A 90 4.61 4.83 5.50
N VAL A 91 4.01 4.63 6.67
CA VAL A 91 3.44 3.36 7.11
C VAL A 91 1.93 3.41 6.93
N ALA A 92 1.37 2.31 6.42
CA ALA A 92 -0.07 2.14 6.32
C ALA A 92 -0.66 1.81 7.71
N VAL A 93 -1.41 2.75 8.27
CA VAL A 93 -2.20 2.56 9.47
C VAL A 93 -3.63 2.22 9.05
N LYS A 94 -4.09 1.02 9.39
CA LYS A 94 -5.48 0.58 9.20
C LYS A 94 -6.17 0.57 10.56
N GLY A 95 -7.46 0.88 10.60
CA GLY A 95 -8.24 0.84 11.84
C GLY A 95 -9.74 0.81 11.59
N VAL A 96 -10.51 0.72 12.69
CA VAL A 96 -11.98 0.73 12.70
C VAL A 96 -12.46 1.76 13.72
N VAL A 97 -13.53 2.47 13.39
CA VAL A 97 -14.29 3.33 14.31
C VAL A 97 -15.65 2.68 14.57
N PHE A 98 -15.98 2.47 15.84
CA PHE A 98 -17.22 1.82 16.26
C PHE A 98 -17.74 2.38 17.59
N ASP A 99 -19.04 2.21 17.83
CA ASP A 99 -19.70 2.47 19.09
C ASP A 99 -19.42 1.35 20.09
N LYS A 100 -18.77 1.70 21.21
CA LYS A 100 -18.49 0.76 22.30
C LYS A 100 -19.78 0.18 22.90
N GLY A 101 -20.89 0.93 22.89
CA GLY A 101 -22.19 0.45 23.39
C GLY A 101 -22.71 -0.78 22.65
N ALA A 102 -22.25 -1.03 21.43
CA ALA A 102 -22.57 -2.24 20.67
C ALA A 102 -21.86 -3.51 21.18
N TYR A 103 -20.90 -3.38 22.12
CA TYR A 103 -20.12 -4.48 22.69
C TYR A 103 -20.32 -4.54 24.22
N PRO A 104 -21.31 -5.30 24.71
CA PRO A 104 -21.65 -5.35 26.14
C PRO A 104 -20.66 -6.14 27.01
N GLN A 105 -19.73 -6.90 26.42
CA GLN A 105 -18.62 -7.55 27.15
C GLN A 105 -17.39 -6.63 27.14
N GLU A 106 -16.69 -6.52 28.28
CA GLU A 106 -15.48 -5.69 28.44
C GLU A 106 -14.34 -6.08 27.48
N ASP A 107 -14.41 -7.31 26.96
CA ASP A 107 -13.58 -7.83 25.89
C ASP A 107 -14.13 -7.34 24.54
N ALA A 108 -14.04 -6.03 24.30
CA ALA A 108 -14.21 -5.51 22.95
C ALA A 108 -13.26 -6.29 22.02
N PRO A 109 -13.75 -6.96 20.98
CA PRO A 109 -12.95 -7.86 20.16
C PRO A 109 -12.02 -7.07 19.21
N GLY A 110 -11.43 -5.93 19.62
CA GLY A 110 -10.70 -5.00 18.75
C GLY A 110 -9.68 -5.68 17.83
N ALA A 111 -8.88 -6.60 18.37
CA ALA A 111 -7.98 -7.43 17.57
C ALA A 111 -8.73 -8.39 16.63
N GLN A 112 -9.80 -9.04 17.08
CA GLN A 112 -10.65 -9.93 16.27
C GLN A 112 -11.46 -9.18 15.19
N LEU A 113 -11.88 -7.93 15.41
CA LEU A 113 -12.64 -7.12 14.45
C LEU A 113 -11.77 -6.59 13.31
N MET A 114 -10.48 -6.36 13.59
CA MET A 114 -9.47 -6.11 12.56
C MET A 114 -9.10 -7.39 11.81
N LEU A 115 -9.13 -8.53 12.49
CA LEU A 115 -8.93 -9.86 11.90
C LEU A 115 -10.20 -10.41 11.20
N GLU A 116 -11.36 -9.79 11.39
CA GLU A 116 -12.62 -10.17 10.75
C GLU A 116 -12.43 -10.00 9.24
N ARG A 117 -12.30 -11.16 8.56
CA ARG A 117 -11.63 -11.23 7.25
C ARG A 117 -12.41 -10.67 6.09
N ASP A 118 -13.68 -10.38 6.30
CA ASP A 118 -14.54 -9.85 5.27
C ASP A 118 -14.67 -8.32 5.43
N PRO A 119 -13.96 -7.51 4.61
CA PRO A 119 -14.06 -6.06 4.67
C PRO A 119 -15.46 -5.56 4.28
N ARG A 120 -16.32 -6.43 3.72
CA ARG A 120 -17.71 -6.13 3.36
C ARG A 120 -18.66 -6.33 4.54
N LYS A 121 -18.29 -7.12 5.55
CA LYS A 121 -19.10 -7.27 6.76
C LYS A 121 -18.94 -6.04 7.64
N PRO A 122 -20.04 -5.33 7.96
CA PRO A 122 -19.99 -4.22 8.90
C PRO A 122 -19.54 -4.73 10.26
N VAL A 123 -18.61 -4.02 10.88
CA VAL A 123 -18.27 -4.23 12.28
C VAL A 123 -19.52 -3.83 13.11
N PRO A 124 -19.99 -4.65 14.07
CA PRO A 124 -21.08 -4.23 14.94
C PRO A 124 -20.80 -2.86 15.57
N GLY A 125 -21.79 -1.96 15.54
CA GLY A 125 -21.61 -0.58 16.00
C GLY A 125 -20.70 0.29 15.11
N ALA A 126 -20.31 -0.14 13.91
CA ALA A 126 -19.47 0.65 13.01
C ALA A 126 -20.00 2.07 12.81
N ILE A 127 -19.10 3.05 12.91
CA ILE A 127 -19.40 4.46 12.68
C ILE A 127 -18.76 4.86 11.35
N GLY A 128 -19.58 4.95 10.31
CA GLY A 128 -19.18 5.51 9.03
C GLY A 128 -19.10 7.03 9.05
N GLN A 129 -18.33 7.59 8.12
CA GLN A 129 -18.12 9.04 7.99
C GLN A 129 -17.47 9.71 9.21
N ALA A 130 -16.90 8.93 10.14
CA ALA A 130 -16.10 9.47 11.23
C ALA A 130 -14.84 10.11 10.64
N LYS A 131 -14.47 11.29 11.12
CA LYS A 131 -13.23 11.97 10.75
C LYS A 131 -12.13 11.60 11.74
N ILE A 132 -11.05 11.04 11.23
CA ILE A 132 -9.88 10.61 11.99
C ILE A 132 -8.72 11.54 11.61
N ALA A 133 -8.20 12.29 12.57
CA ALA A 133 -7.08 13.21 12.35
C ALA A 133 -5.83 12.73 13.09
N PHE A 134 -4.69 12.74 12.38
CA PHE A 134 -3.36 12.48 12.93
C PHE A 134 -2.68 13.82 13.18
N ILE A 135 -2.44 14.14 14.44
CA ILE A 135 -1.84 15.41 14.86
C ILE A 135 -0.44 15.13 15.41
N SER A 136 0.57 15.82 14.89
CA SER A 136 1.92 15.77 15.44
C SER A 136 2.42 17.19 15.71
N GLN A 137 3.05 17.40 16.86
CA GLN A 137 3.58 18.71 17.28
C GLN A 137 2.54 19.85 17.18
N GLY A 138 1.28 19.56 17.52
CA GLY A 138 0.16 20.52 17.46
C GLY A 138 -0.37 20.82 16.05
N ARG A 139 0.17 20.19 15.00
CA ARG A 139 -0.29 20.37 13.61
C ARG A 139 -1.01 19.12 13.12
N LYS A 140 -2.19 19.31 12.52
CA LYS A 140 -2.90 18.24 11.81
C LYS A 140 -2.13 17.90 10.54
N LEU A 141 -1.61 16.67 10.46
CA LEU A 141 -0.83 16.19 9.33
C LEU A 141 -1.71 15.52 8.27
N LEU A 142 -2.69 14.75 8.74
CA LEU A 142 -3.60 14.00 7.89
C LEU A 142 -4.98 13.93 8.54
N GLU A 143 -6.01 13.95 7.71
CA GLU A 143 -7.38 13.62 8.08
C GLU A 143 -7.90 12.57 7.10
N VAL A 144 -8.48 11.49 7.62
CA VAL A 144 -9.13 10.44 6.84
C VAL A 144 -10.56 10.24 7.34
N THR A 145 -11.39 9.65 6.49
CA THR A 145 -12.79 9.39 6.81
C THR A 145 -13.05 7.89 6.82
N SER A 146 -13.74 7.39 7.85
CA SER A 146 -14.13 5.99 7.91
C SER A 146 -15.20 5.67 6.86
N ASN A 147 -15.14 4.47 6.29
CA ASN A 147 -16.14 3.99 5.36
C ASN A 147 -17.41 3.49 6.08
N ALA A 148 -18.43 3.04 5.34
CA ALA A 148 -19.70 2.56 5.91
C ALA A 148 -19.54 1.37 6.89
N THR A 149 -18.43 0.63 6.85
CA THR A 149 -18.11 -0.44 7.80
C THR A 149 -17.27 0.03 8.99
N GLY A 150 -17.07 1.35 9.14
CA GLY A 150 -16.25 1.95 10.18
C GLY A 150 -14.75 1.88 9.92
N ARG A 151 -14.30 1.20 8.85
CA ARG A 151 -12.88 1.00 8.53
C ARG A 151 -12.24 2.24 7.90
N PHE A 152 -10.98 2.49 8.22
CA PHE A 152 -10.17 3.52 7.58
C PHE A 152 -8.75 3.02 7.28
N LYS A 153 -8.08 3.70 6.35
CA LYS A 153 -6.67 3.51 6.01
C LYS A 153 -6.00 4.88 5.89
N ALA A 154 -4.85 5.04 6.53
CA ALA A 154 -4.03 6.24 6.51
C ALA A 154 -2.58 5.87 6.15
N LEU A 155 -1.88 6.75 5.44
CA LEU A 155 -0.44 6.65 5.21
C LEU A 155 0.24 7.77 5.99
N VAL A 156 0.96 7.42 7.05
CA VAL A 156 1.63 8.40 7.93
C VAL A 156 3.08 8.01 8.14
N PRO A 157 4.02 8.97 8.18
CA PRO A 157 5.39 8.67 8.54
C PRO A 157 5.52 8.04 9.94
N PRO A 158 6.64 7.39 10.24
CA PRO A 158 6.92 6.94 11.60
C PRO A 158 6.98 8.11 12.58
N GLY A 159 6.50 7.89 13.80
CA GLY A 159 6.50 8.91 14.85
C GLY A 159 5.32 8.79 15.82
N THR A 160 5.28 9.71 16.78
CA THR A 160 4.20 9.79 17.77
C THR A 160 3.17 10.83 17.35
N TYR A 161 1.90 10.43 17.44
CA TYR A 161 0.74 11.19 17.04
C TYR A 161 -0.26 11.27 18.18
N LYS A 162 -0.98 12.38 18.24
CA LYS A 162 -2.28 12.45 18.87
C LYS A 162 -3.32 12.17 17.79
N VAL A 163 -4.00 11.04 17.90
CA VAL A 163 -5.08 10.67 16.96
C VAL A 163 -6.39 11.13 17.55
N THR A 164 -7.19 11.84 16.77
CA THR A 164 -8.53 12.26 17.17
C THR A 164 -9.58 11.66 16.26
N ALA A 165 -10.71 11.21 16.82
CA ALA A 165 -11.84 10.69 16.07
C ALA A 165 -13.10 11.49 16.41
N THR A 166 -13.81 11.96 15.38
CA THR A 166 -15.05 12.75 15.55
C THR A 166 -16.15 12.24 14.61
N ALA A 167 -17.37 12.14 15.13
CA ALA A 167 -18.55 11.76 14.37
C ALA A 167 -19.79 12.47 14.94
N GLY A 168 -20.76 12.78 14.10
CA GLY A 168 -22.00 13.42 14.53
C GLY A 168 -22.76 12.53 15.53
N GLY A 169 -23.19 13.10 16.66
CA GLY A 169 -23.88 12.36 17.72
C GLY A 169 -22.95 11.63 18.71
N PHE A 170 -21.63 11.69 18.53
CA PHE A 170 -20.64 11.09 19.41
C PHE A 170 -19.72 12.14 20.03
N GLN A 171 -19.21 11.89 21.24
CA GLN A 171 -18.16 12.73 21.82
C GLN A 171 -16.83 12.52 21.07
N PRO A 172 -16.04 13.59 20.85
CA PRO A 172 -14.70 13.47 20.29
C PRO A 172 -13.82 12.56 21.16
N TYR A 173 -13.07 11.68 20.51
CA TYR A 173 -12.10 10.82 21.16
C TYR A 173 -10.68 11.23 20.78
N GLU A 174 -9.74 11.11 21.73
CA GLU A 174 -8.33 11.43 21.51
C GLU A 174 -7.42 10.41 22.20
N GLU A 175 -6.38 9.94 21.49
CA GLU A 175 -5.42 8.97 22.01
C GLU A 175 -4.01 9.23 21.48
N ALA A 176 -3.00 8.90 22.28
CA ALA A 176 -1.61 8.92 21.84
C ALA A 176 -1.29 7.61 21.11
N PHE A 177 -0.75 7.71 19.90
CA PHE A 177 -0.41 6.58 19.06
C PHE A 177 1.02 6.70 18.53
N SER A 178 1.79 5.63 18.62
CA SER A 178 3.16 5.56 18.09
C SER A 178 3.22 4.65 16.86
N VAL A 179 3.66 5.21 15.73
CA VAL A 179 3.90 4.48 14.49
C VAL A 179 5.39 4.15 14.41
N PRO A 180 5.78 2.86 14.45
CA PRO A 180 7.18 2.48 14.35
C PRO A 180 7.72 2.68 12.93
N PRO A 181 9.05 2.83 12.75
CA PRO A 181 9.66 2.87 11.43
C PRO A 181 9.55 1.51 10.74
N LEU A 182 9.34 1.54 9.42
CA LEU A 182 9.39 0.33 8.61
C LEU A 182 10.86 -0.08 8.43
N THR A 183 11.23 -1.25 8.94
CA THR A 183 12.60 -1.78 8.87
C THR A 183 12.75 -2.91 7.86
N GLU A 184 11.63 -3.46 7.40
CA GLU A 184 11.63 -4.58 6.46
C GLU A 184 11.73 -4.12 5.00
N PRO A 185 12.55 -4.78 4.15
CA PRO A 185 12.63 -4.48 2.72
C PRO A 185 11.30 -4.73 1.99
N ILE A 186 10.89 -3.78 1.16
CA ILE A 186 9.74 -3.91 0.25
C ILE A 186 10.24 -4.41 -1.10
N TRP A 187 9.81 -5.61 -1.50
CA TRP A 187 10.24 -6.21 -2.75
C TRP A 187 9.46 -5.61 -3.92
N LEU A 188 10.15 -4.94 -4.85
CA LEU A 188 9.54 -4.38 -6.07
C LEU A 188 9.48 -5.47 -7.15
N GLU A 189 8.89 -6.59 -6.80
CA GLU A 189 8.62 -7.67 -7.74
C GLU A 189 7.39 -7.25 -8.54
N GLU A 190 7.64 -6.37 -9.52
CA GLU A 190 6.71 -5.84 -10.53
C GLU A 190 5.75 -4.71 -10.09
N ALA A 191 5.73 -3.63 -10.88
CA ALA A 191 4.60 -2.69 -10.99
C ALA A 191 3.40 -3.33 -11.72
N ARG A 192 3.06 -4.56 -11.33
CA ARG A 192 1.75 -5.16 -11.50
C ARG A 192 1.26 -5.42 -10.09
N ILE A 193 -0.02 -5.17 -9.84
CA ILE A 193 -0.71 -5.74 -8.68
C ILE A 193 -0.49 -7.26 -8.78
N VAL A 194 0.49 -7.78 -8.04
CA VAL A 194 0.82 -9.20 -7.96
C VAL A 194 -0.26 -9.81 -7.08
N ARG A 195 -1.43 -10.02 -7.70
CA ARG A 195 -2.70 -10.43 -7.09
C ARG A 195 -3.23 -9.43 -6.05
N GLU A 196 -4.52 -9.12 -6.13
CA GLU A 196 -5.25 -8.79 -4.90
C GLU A 196 -5.02 -9.99 -3.96
N PRO A 197 -4.64 -9.79 -2.69
CA PRO A 197 -4.31 -10.88 -1.78
C PRO A 197 -5.39 -11.97 -1.88
N GLU A 198 -5.01 -13.17 -2.32
CA GLU A 198 -5.98 -14.26 -2.50
C GLU A 198 -6.49 -14.79 -1.16
N SER A 199 -5.80 -14.43 -0.08
CA SER A 199 -6.29 -14.54 1.28
C SER A 199 -5.68 -13.46 2.18
N MET A 200 -6.39 -13.08 3.24
CA MET A 200 -5.92 -12.10 4.21
C MET A 200 -4.63 -12.47 4.96
N GLY A 201 -4.12 -13.70 4.84
CA GLY A 201 -2.92 -14.14 5.54
C GLY A 201 -1.62 -13.53 5.02
N GLU A 202 -1.57 -13.14 3.74
CA GLU A 202 -0.37 -12.55 3.12
C GLU A 202 -0.22 -11.04 3.38
N GLU A 203 -1.25 -10.34 3.87
CA GLU A 203 -1.14 -8.93 4.30
C GLU A 203 -0.38 -8.77 5.64
N LEU A 204 0.00 -9.85 6.33
CA LEU A 204 0.41 -9.83 7.75
C LEU A 204 1.88 -9.46 8.04
N THR A 205 2.71 -9.11 7.06
CA THR A 205 3.99 -8.44 7.36
C THR A 205 3.79 -6.94 7.48
N THR A 206 3.22 -6.48 8.60
CA THR A 206 3.60 -5.27 9.38
C THR A 206 2.49 -4.97 10.40
N PHE A 207 2.91 -4.87 11.66
CA PHE A 207 2.16 -4.75 12.91
C PHE A 207 0.99 -3.73 12.93
N GLY A 208 -0.08 -4.06 13.67
CA GLY A 208 -1.32 -3.28 13.79
C GLY A 208 -1.35 -2.27 14.93
N LEU A 209 -2.44 -1.49 15.00
CA LEU A 209 -2.86 -0.80 16.23
C LEU A 209 -4.38 -0.53 16.30
N GLU A 210 -4.95 -0.82 17.47
CA GLU A 210 -6.32 -0.56 17.95
C GLU A 210 -6.41 0.82 18.64
N LEU A 211 -7.46 1.61 18.38
CA LEU A 211 -7.76 2.86 19.12
C LEU A 211 -9.09 2.71 19.89
N ARG A 212 -9.09 3.02 21.20
CA ARG A 212 -10.17 2.65 22.15
C ARG A 212 -10.99 3.83 22.67
N ILE A 213 -12.20 4.03 22.15
CA ILE A 213 -13.13 5.06 22.67
C ILE A 213 -13.67 4.69 24.07
N ARG A 214 -13.46 5.57 25.06
CA ARG A 214 -13.94 5.43 26.46
C ARG A 214 -15.08 6.44 26.71
N MET A 215 -16.21 5.99 27.25
CA MET A 215 -17.22 6.87 27.86
C MET A 215 -17.23 6.65 29.38
N ASN A 216 -17.20 7.76 30.12
CA ASN A 216 -17.57 7.79 31.54
C ASN A 216 -19.10 7.89 31.63
N ARG A 217 -19.67 7.14 32.58
CA ARG A 217 -20.79 7.67 33.36
C ARG A 217 -20.23 8.69 34.35
#